data_AF-A0A1D2RPJ3-F1
#
_entry.id   AF-A0A1D2RPJ3-F1
#
_cell.length_a   1.000
_cell.length_b   1.000
_cell.length_c   1.000
_cell.angle_alpha   90.00
_cell.angle_beta   90.00
_cell.angle_gamma   90.00
#
_symmetry.space_group_name_H-M   'P 1'
#
loop_
_entity.id
_entity.type
_entity.pdbx_description
1 polymer ?
#
loop_
_entity_poly.entity_id
_entity_poly.type
_entity_poly.pdbx_seq_one_letter_code
_entity_poly.pdbx_strand_id
1 'polypeptide(L)'
;MKTFETMEDAIRVAGEVLAGTMEPHLGCGLIGKIGEKLNHHPALMEFVHLAHIQSGHEHLGYTKESLLLDIMVACRQLAAVQA
;
A
#
# COMPACT_ATOMS: atom_id res chain seq x y z
N MET A 1 4.62 -7.67 -19.47
CA MET A 1 3.99 -7.20 -18.21
C MET A 1 5.02 -7.35 -17.11
N LYS A 2 5.33 -6.30 -16.34
CA LYS A 2 6.08 -6.46 -15.08
C LYS A 2 5.13 -7.13 -14.08
N THR A 3 5.50 -8.30 -13.58
CA THR A 3 4.79 -8.98 -12.50
C THR A 3 5.22 -8.34 -11.19
N PHE A 4 4.32 -7.60 -10.53
CA PHE A 4 4.56 -7.07 -9.19
C PHE A 4 4.19 -8.16 -8.18
N GLU A 5 5.17 -8.93 -7.73
CA GLU A 5 4.91 -10.14 -6.93
C GLU A 5 5.90 -10.36 -5.78
N THR A 6 6.87 -9.46 -5.61
CA THR A 6 7.96 -9.62 -4.64
C THR A 6 7.93 -8.53 -3.57
N MET A 7 8.63 -8.77 -2.46
CA MET A 7 8.83 -7.74 -1.43
C MET A 7 9.56 -6.51 -2.00
N GLU A 8 10.52 -6.71 -2.91
CA GLU A 8 11.21 -5.62 -3.60
C GLU A 8 10.25 -4.78 -4.46
N ASP A 9 9.29 -5.41 -5.13
CA ASP A 9 8.24 -4.68 -5.86
C ASP A 9 7.37 -3.84 -4.93
N ALA A 10 7.00 -4.39 -3.76
CA ALA A 10 6.23 -3.64 -2.77
C ALA A 10 6.99 -2.41 -2.27
N ILE A 11 8.28 -2.56 -1.96
CA ILE A 11 9.14 -1.47 -1.52
C ILE A 11 9.34 -0.44 -2.63
N ARG A 12 9.54 -0.88 -3.88
CA ARG A 12 9.63 0.03 -5.04
C ARG A 12 8.35 0.84 -5.22
N VAL A 13 7.18 0.21 -5.15
CA VAL A 13 5.89 0.90 -5.25
C VAL A 13 5.72 1.92 -4.11
N ALA A 14 6.09 1.57 -2.88
CA ALA A 14 6.08 2.52 -1.76
C ALA A 14 6.99 3.72 -2.03
N GLY A 15 8.18 3.49 -2.60
CA GLY A 15 9.08 4.56 -3.04
C GLY A 15 8.46 5.44 -4.13
N GLU A 16 7.80 4.86 -5.13
CA GLU A 16 7.13 5.60 -6.22
C GLU A 16 5.98 6.48 -5.69
N VAL A 17 5.25 6.01 -4.67
CA VAL A 17 4.21 6.79 -3.95
C VAL A 17 4.83 7.95 -3.20
N LEU A 18 5.89 7.71 -2.42
CA LEU A 18 6.58 8.76 -1.66
C LEU A 18 7.23 9.82 -2.56
N ALA A 19 7.68 9.43 -3.76
CA ALA A 19 8.22 10.33 -4.77
C ALA A 19 7.14 11.11 -5.54
N GLY A 20 5.85 10.82 -5.33
CA GLY A 20 4.74 11.46 -6.05
C GLY A 20 4.59 11.00 -7.51
N THR A 21 5.30 9.95 -7.90
CA THR A 21 5.24 9.35 -9.26
C THR A 21 4.14 8.29 -9.38
N MET A 22 3.60 7.84 -8.24
CA MET A 22 2.45 6.95 -8.16
C MET A 22 1.39 7.54 -7.23
N GLU A 23 0.12 7.40 -7.63
CA GLU A 23 -1.02 7.81 -6.81
C GLU A 23 -1.13 6.90 -5.56
N PRO A 24 -1.26 7.46 -4.35
CA PRO A 24 -1.22 6.69 -3.10
C PRO A 24 -2.22 5.53 -2.99
N HIS A 25 -3.48 5.74 -3.37
CA HIS A 25 -4.50 4.69 -3.30
C HIS A 25 -4.20 3.54 -4.25
N LEU A 26 -3.80 3.86 -5.49
CA LEU A 26 -3.36 2.88 -6.46
C LEU A 26 -2.14 2.10 -5.96
N GLY A 27 -1.13 2.79 -5.43
CA GLY A 27 0.06 2.17 -4.85
C GLY A 27 -0.28 1.26 -3.68
N CYS A 28 -1.16 1.70 -2.78
CA CYS A 28 -1.63 0.89 -1.66
C CYS A 28 -2.33 -0.39 -2.14
N GLY A 29 -3.21 -0.29 -3.13
CA GLY A 29 -3.89 -1.46 -3.71
C GLY A 29 -2.92 -2.45 -4.37
N LEU A 30 -1.86 -1.95 -5.03
CA LEU A 30 -0.81 -2.80 -5.60
C LEU A 30 0.00 -3.50 -4.52
N ILE A 31 0.45 -2.79 -3.49
CA ILE A 31 1.20 -3.37 -2.37
C ILE A 31 0.34 -4.39 -1.61
N GLY A 32 -0.94 -4.09 -1.35
CA GLY A 32 -1.86 -5.01 -0.71
C GLY A 32 -1.98 -6.34 -1.46
N LYS A 33 -2.14 -6.29 -2.80
CA LYS A 33 -2.16 -7.52 -3.64
C LYS A 33 -0.85 -8.31 -3.57
N ILE A 34 0.30 -7.64 -3.48
CA ILE A 34 1.58 -8.31 -3.26
C ILE A 34 1.58 -8.99 -1.88
N GLY A 35 1.09 -8.32 -0.84
CA GLY A 35 0.92 -8.87 0.51
C GLY A 35 0.07 -10.14 0.53
N GLU A 36 -1.07 -10.14 -0.14
CA GLU A 36 -1.93 -11.32 -0.30
C GLU A 36 -1.18 -12.49 -0.97
N LYS A 37 -0.47 -12.21 -2.07
CA LYS A 37 0.32 -13.21 -2.81
C LYS A 37 1.48 -13.78 -2.00
N LEU A 38 2.08 -12.98 -1.13
CA LEU A 38 3.15 -13.38 -0.22
C LEU A 38 2.62 -14.00 1.08
N ASN A 39 1.43 -14.62 1.04
CA ASN A 39 0.77 -15.26 2.17
C ASN A 39 0.58 -14.32 3.37
N HIS A 40 0.11 -13.10 3.12
CA HIS A 40 -0.17 -12.12 4.17
C HIS A 40 1.09 -11.74 4.97
N HIS A 41 2.18 -11.47 4.25
CA HIS A 41 3.46 -11.13 4.86
C HIS A 41 3.29 -9.97 5.88
N PRO A 42 3.77 -10.09 7.13
CA PRO A 42 3.46 -9.13 8.20
C PRO A 42 3.78 -7.68 7.87
N ALA A 43 4.89 -7.42 7.17
CA ALA A 43 5.29 -6.07 6.75
C ALA A 43 4.34 -5.42 5.71
N LEU A 44 3.48 -6.21 5.06
CA LEU A 44 2.55 -5.74 4.03
C LEU A 44 1.09 -5.77 4.51
N MET A 45 0.83 -6.29 5.71
CA MET A 45 -0.54 -6.48 6.21
C MET A 45 -1.33 -5.19 6.34
N GLU A 46 -0.66 -4.09 6.70
CA GLU A 46 -1.28 -2.77 6.76
C GLU A 46 -1.86 -2.37 5.40
N PHE A 47 -1.13 -2.65 4.30
CA PHE A 47 -1.61 -2.35 2.95
C PHE A 47 -2.74 -3.26 2.50
N VAL A 48 -2.78 -4.52 2.94
CA VAL A 48 -3.93 -5.42 2.69
C VAL A 48 -5.19 -4.84 3.34
N HIS A 49 -5.08 -4.39 4.60
CA HIS A 49 -6.19 -3.78 5.32
C HIS A 49 -6.63 -2.45 4.69
N LEU A 50 -5.68 -1.54 4.46
CA LEU A 50 -5.94 -0.25 3.84
C LEU A 50 -6.56 -0.42 2.45
N ALA A 51 -6.07 -1.34 1.62
CA ALA A 51 -6.63 -1.60 0.29
C ALA A 51 -8.08 -2.10 0.36
N HIS A 52 -8.42 -2.90 1.37
CA HIS A 52 -9.78 -3.38 1.58
C HIS A 52 -10.74 -2.24 1.97
N ILE A 53 -10.32 -1.34 2.85
CA ILE A 53 -11.22 -0.28 3.38
C ILE A 53 -11.33 0.94 2.45
N GLN A 54 -10.44 1.10 1.47
CA GLN A 54 -10.47 2.19 0.48
C GLN A 54 -11.70 2.22 -0.42
N SER A 55 -12.50 1.15 -0.46
CA SER A 55 -13.74 1.09 -1.23
C SER A 55 -14.85 0.41 -0.45
N GLY A 56 -16.08 0.90 -0.57
CA GLY A 56 -17.27 0.28 0.02
C GLY A 56 -17.50 0.60 1.50
N HIS A 57 -16.60 1.35 2.13
CA HIS A 57 -16.68 1.75 3.53
C HIS A 57 -16.83 3.27 3.72
N GLU A 58 -17.22 3.99 2.66
CA GLU A 58 -17.43 5.44 2.69
C GLU A 58 -18.51 5.84 3.70
N HIS A 59 -19.52 4.97 3.87
CA HIS A 59 -20.60 5.14 4.86
C HIS A 59 -20.11 5.05 6.31
N LEU A 60 -18.91 4.50 6.55
CA LEU A 60 -18.25 4.45 7.86
C LEU A 60 -17.28 5.63 8.06
N GLY A 61 -17.18 6.55 7.11
CA GLY A 61 -16.29 7.70 7.16
C GLY A 61 -14.90 7.47 6.55
N TYR A 62 -14.65 6.30 5.95
CA TYR A 62 -13.41 6.04 5.23
C TYR A 62 -13.49 6.60 3.81
N THR A 63 -12.90 7.78 3.59
CA THR A 63 -12.76 8.39 2.26
C THR A 63 -11.33 8.27 1.78
N LYS A 64 -11.09 8.60 0.50
CA LYS A 64 -9.73 8.68 -0.03
C LYS A 64 -8.88 9.66 0.77
N GLU A 65 -9.44 10.83 1.05
CA GLU A 65 -8.77 11.89 1.81
C GLU A 65 -8.46 11.45 3.24
N SER A 66 -9.36 10.73 3.91
CA SER A 66 -9.13 10.29 5.29
C SER A 66 -8.03 9.24 5.38
N LEU A 67 -7.94 8.35 4.38
CA LEU A 67 -6.98 7.24 4.34
C LEU A 67 -5.60 7.64 3.79
N LEU A 68 -5.51 8.80 3.13
CA LEU A 68 -4.27 9.26 2.51
C LEU A 68 -3.11 9.33 3.51
N LEU A 69 -3.34 9.84 4.72
CA LEU A 69 -2.28 9.96 5.73
C LEU A 69 -1.75 8.58 6.13
N ASP A 70 -2.64 7.63 6.39
CA ASP A 70 -2.29 6.27 6.82
C ASP A 70 -1.51 5.53 5.73
N ILE A 71 -1.93 5.67 4.46
CA ILE A 71 -1.20 5.12 3.30
C ILE A 71 0.22 5.70 3.23
N MET A 72 0.37 7.02 3.40
CA MET A 72 1.67 7.68 3.34
C MET A 72 2.58 7.24 4.51
N VAL A 73 2.02 7.06 5.71
CA VAL A 73 2.75 6.54 6.87
C VAL A 73 3.22 5.11 6.62
N ALA A 74 2.33 4.23 6.16
CA ALA A 74 2.66 2.85 5.82
C ALA A 74 3.75 2.78 4.74
N CYS A 75 3.70 3.64 3.71
CA CYS A 75 4.75 3.72 2.68
C CYS A 75 6.11 4.09 3.27
N ARG A 76 6.16 5.06 4.20
CA ARG A 76 7.42 5.42 4.88
C ARG A 76 7.95 4.27 5.73
N GLN A 77 7.08 3.58 6.47
CA GLN A 77 7.48 2.43 7.29
C GLN A 77 8.03 1.30 6.42
N LEU A 78 7.35 0.96 5.33
CA LEU A 78 7.79 -0.08 4.41
C LEU A 78 9.13 0.27 3.74
N ALA A 79 9.31 1.52 3.30
CA ALA A 79 10.58 1.96 2.72
C ALA A 79 11.74 1.92 3.73
N ALA A 80 11.48 2.11 5.02
CA ALA A 80 12.48 2.02 6.08
C ALA A 80 12.94 0.59 6.38
N VAL A 81 12.21 -0.45 5.94
CA VAL A 81 12.63 -1.86 6.09
C VAL A 81 13.89 -2.19 5.26
N GLN A 82 14.25 -1.35 4.27
CA GLN A 82 15.47 -1.49 3.47
C GLN A 82 16.69 -0.72 4.01
N ALA A 83 16.55 0.06 5.10
CA ALA A 83 17.62 0.89 5.66
C ALA A 83 18.45 0.19 6.73
#